data_AF-A0A849CED6-F1
#
_entry.id   AF-A0A849CED6-F1
#
_cell.length_a   1.000
_cell.length_b   1.000
_cell.length_c   1.000
_cell.angle_alpha   90.00
_cell.angle_beta   90.00
_cell.angle_gamma   90.00
#
_symmetry.space_group_name_H-M   'P 1'
#
loop_
_entity.id
_entity.type
_entity.pdbx_description
1 polymer ?
#
loop_
_entity_poly.entity_id
_entity_poly.type
_entity_poly.pdbx_seq_one_letter_code
_entity_poly.pdbx_strand_id
1 'polypeptide(L)' 'MPNLDANKSADLRNKIQLISEEVAALLGAEHPAAVSLQRAAAELAAAAPVPRRYADYQQKAE' A
#
# COMPACT_ATOMS: atom_id res chain seq x y z
N MET A 1 -8.75 20.27 -2.28
CA MET A 1 -8.37 18.90 -1.91
C MET A 1 -6.86 18.88 -1.73
N PRO A 2 -6.31 18.57 -0.55
CA PRO A 2 -4.87 18.38 -0.44
C PRO A 2 -4.57 17.12 -1.25
N ASN A 3 -3.94 17.33 -2.40
CA ASN A 3 -3.39 16.26 -3.21
C ASN A 3 -2.28 15.66 -2.35
N LEU A 4 -2.62 14.67 -1.51
CA LEU A 4 -1.64 13.80 -0.86
C LEU A 4 -0.76 13.31 -1.99
N ASP A 5 0.43 13.90 -2.10
CA ASP A 5 1.37 13.69 -3.21
C ASP A 5 1.41 12.21 -3.53
N ALA A 6 0.82 11.80 -4.66
CA ALA A 6 0.68 10.39 -5.01
C ALA A 6 2.06 9.68 -5.04
N ASN A 7 3.10 10.44 -5.37
CA ASN A 7 4.50 10.02 -5.30
C ASN A 7 4.96 9.78 -3.84
N LYS A 8 4.65 10.68 -2.91
CA LYS A 8 4.97 10.47 -1.47
C LYS A 8 4.22 9.27 -0.91
N SER A 9 2.97 9.05 -1.33
CA SER A 9 2.19 7.87 -0.93
C SER A 9 2.76 6.58 -1.49
N ALA A 10 3.28 6.58 -2.73
CA ALA A 10 3.96 5.42 -3.32
C ALA A 10 5.30 5.12 -2.62
N ASP A 11 6.11 6.14 -2.38
CA ASP A 11 7.39 5.99 -1.66
C ASP A 11 7.19 5.45 -0.25
N LEU A 12 6.17 5.93 0.46
CA LEU A 12 5.85 5.44 1.80
C LEU A 12 5.44 3.97 1.80
N ARG A 13 4.64 3.53 0.80
CA ARG A 13 4.28 2.12 0.65
C ARG A 13 5.48 1.24 0.36
N ASN A 14 6.38 1.68 -0.52
CA ASN A 14 7.60 0.93 -0.82
C ASN A 14 8.49 0.77 0.42
N LYS A 15 8.62 1.83 1.24
CA LYS A 15 9.35 1.75 2.51
C LYS A 15 8.70 0.78 3.51
N ILE A 16 7.37 0.80 3.62
CA ILE A 16 6.64 -0.11 4.51
C ILE A 16 6.78 -1.57 4.05
N GLN A 17 6.76 -1.81 2.74
CA GLN A 17 7.01 -3.15 2.19
C GLN A 17 8.40 -3.66 2.57
N LEU A 18 9.45 -2.86 2.37
CA LEU A 18 10.83 -3.20 2.74
C LEU A 18 10.96 -3.52 4.23
N ILE A 19 10.35 -2.70 5.09
CA ILE A 19 10.35 -2.94 6.55
C ILE A 19 9.64 -4.25 6.88
N SER A 20 8.53 -4.57 6.22
CA SER A 20 7.82 -5.83 6.46
C SER A 20 8.65 -7.07 6.09
N GLU A 21 9.43 -6.97 5.01
CA GLU A 21 10.32 -8.04 4.54
C GLU A 21 11.53 -8.21 5.47
N GLU A 22 12.14 -7.11 5.92
CA GLU A 22 13.22 -7.15 6.92
C GLU A 22 12.75 -7.76 8.24
N VAL A 23 11.56 -7.39 8.72
CA VAL A 23 10.99 -7.94 9.95
C VAL A 23 10.70 -9.43 9.80
N ALA A 24 10.19 -9.87 8.64
CA ALA A 24 10.00 -11.29 8.36
C ALA A 24 11.33 -12.06 8.26
N ALA A 25 12.39 -11.45 7.74
CA ALA A 25 13.72 -12.04 7.70
C ALA A 25 14.35 -12.17 9.11
N LEU A 26 14.15 -11.18 9.99
CA LEU A 26 14.72 -11.15 11.34
C LEU A 26 13.98 -12.07 12.32
N LEU A 27 12.64 -12.07 12.27
CA LEU A 27 11.81 -12.82 13.23
C LEU A 27 11.38 -14.19 12.70
N GLY A 28 11.52 -14.43 11.41
CA GLY A 28 10.92 -15.55 10.69
C GLY A 28 9.52 -15.20 10.16
N ALA A 29 9.20 -15.67 8.96
CA ALA A 29 7.95 -15.34 8.27
C ALA A 29 6.68 -15.79 9.01
N GLU A 30 6.78 -16.82 9.87
CA GLU A 30 5.66 -17.32 10.66
C GLU A 30 5.50 -16.60 12.01
N HIS A 31 6.43 -15.71 12.37
CA HIS A 31 6.34 -14.98 13.63
C HIS A 31 5.09 -14.08 13.65
N PRO A 32 4.27 -14.09 14.71
CA PRO A 32 3.00 -13.36 14.74
C PRO A 32 3.11 -11.87 14.42
N ALA A 33 4.20 -11.23 14.86
CA ALA A 33 4.46 -9.82 14.55
C ALA A 33 4.79 -9.59 13.06
N ALA A 34 5.54 -10.49 12.42
CA ALA A 34 5.85 -10.40 10.99
C ALA A 34 4.59 -10.58 10.15
N VAL A 35 3.79 -11.59 10.47
CA VAL A 35 2.48 -11.85 9.82
C VAL A 35 1.55 -10.64 9.96
N SER A 36 1.44 -10.06 11.15
CA SER A 36 0.57 -8.90 11.40
C SER A 36 1.03 -7.67 10.61
N LEU A 37 2.34 -7.43 10.55
CA LEU A 37 2.91 -6.31 9.81
C LEU A 37 2.73 -6.48 8.30
N GLN A 38 2.95 -7.68 7.79
CA GLN A 38 2.80 -7.99 6.37
C GLN A 38 1.34 -7.83 5.91
N ARG A 39 0.38 -8.24 6.76
CA ARG A 39 -1.05 -7.99 6.54
C ARG A 39 -1.38 -6.51 6.51
N ALA A 40 -0.90 -5.73 7.48
CA ALA A 40 -1.13 -4.29 7.51
C ALA A 40 -0.51 -3.57 6.29
N ALA A 41 0.66 -3.99 5.83
CA ALA A 41 1.30 -3.48 4.62
C ALA A 41 0.45 -3.77 3.36
N ALA A 42 -0.11 -4.99 3.26
CA ALA A 42 -0.99 -5.37 2.16
C ALA A 42 -2.31 -4.57 2.17
N GLU A 43 -2.92 -4.39 3.34
CA GLU A 43 -4.14 -3.57 3.50
C GLU A 43 -3.88 -2.11 3.12
N LEU A 44 -2.72 -1.55 3.50
CA LEU A 44 -2.32 -0.19 3.11
C LEU A 44 -2.09 -0.06 1.60
N ALA A 45 -1.53 -1.10 0.96
CA ALA A 45 -1.35 -1.13 -0.49
C ALA A 45 -2.69 -1.17 -1.23
N ALA A 46 -3.67 -1.92 -0.71
CA ALA A 46 -5.02 -2.02 -1.26
C ALA A 46 -5.86 -0.75 -1.05
N ALA A 47 -5.66 -0.03 0.07
CA ALA A 47 -6.40 1.19 0.40
C ALA A 47 -5.97 2.44 -0.39
N ALA A 48 -4.89 2.35 -1.17
CA ALA A 48 -4.43 3.49 -1.96
C ALA A 48 -5.45 3.84 -3.06
N PRO A 49 -5.83 5.12 -3.22
CA PRO A 49 -6.60 5.53 -4.37
C PRO A 49 -5.70 5.37 -5.59
N VAL A 50 -5.95 4.32 -6.38
CA VAL A 50 -5.50 4.28 -7.78
C VAL A 50 -5.93 5.64 -8.37
N PRO A 51 -5.03 6.40 -9.04
CA PRO A 51 -5.46 7.63 -9.67
C PRO A 51 -6.60 7.26 -10.61
N ARG A 52 -7.82 7.71 -10.29
CA ARG A 52 -9.01 7.51 -11.13
C ARG A 52 -8.59 7.91 -12.54
N ARG A 53 -8.54 6.94 -13.44
CA ARG A 53 -8.12 7.22 -14.81
C ARG A 53 -9.25 8.04 -15.43
N TYR A 54 -8.93 8.95 -16.34
CA TYR A 54 -9.95 9.77 -17.02
C TYR A 54 -11.04 8.91 -17.69
N ALA A 55 -10.73 7.65 -18.01
CA ALA A 55 -11.67 6.62 -18.49
C ALA A 55 -12.81 6.29 -17.50
N ASP A 56 -12.58 6.41 -16.19
CA ASP A 56 -13.58 6.11 -15.16
C ASP A 56 -14.74 7.15 -15.13
N TYR A 57 -14.54 8.33 -15.74
CA TYR A 57 -15.60 9.32 -15.95
C TYR A 57 -16.44 9.05 -17.20
N GLN A 58 -15.88 8.40 -18.23
CA GLN A 58 -16.64 8.04 -19.44
C GLN A 58 -17.65 6.92 -19.16
N GLN A 59 -17.40 6.07 -18.16
CA GLN A 59 -18.25 4.94 -17.82
C GLN A 59 -19.51 5.32 -16.99
N LYS A 60 -19.69 6.60 -16.64
CA LYS A 60 -20.88 7.11 -15.93
C LYS A 60 -21.72 8.09 -16.76
N ALA A 61 -21.55 8.09 -18.08
CA ALA A 61 -22.31 8.92 -19.02
C ALA A 61 -23.34 8.11 -19.84
N GLU A 62 -23.94 7.08 -19.24
CA GLU A 62 -25.14 6.39 -19.75
C GLU A 62 -26.30 6.53 -18.77
#